data_AF-A0AA39IZQ4-F1
#
_entry.id   AF-A0AA39IZQ4-F1
#
_cell.length_a   1.000
_cell.length_b   1.000
_cell.length_c   1.000
_cell.angle_alpha   90.00
_cell.angle_beta   90.00
_cell.angle_gamma   90.00
#
_symmetry.space_group_name_H-M   'P 1'
#
loop_
_entity.id
_entity.type
_entity.pdbx_description
1 polymer ?
#
loop_
_entity_poly.entity_id
_entity_poly.type
_entity_poly.pdbx_seq_one_letter_code
_entity_poly.pdbx_strand_id
1 'polypeptide(L)'
;MSRRHHFNLFATFFLSLVLVGFLASPSFSPAICLFPRSSINSERRLLCDVAQMEMDAEMPFRFRIMICPIRRPLDEKEEERSTLSHWAILGPRTYYQTAPPADLIRATRPIPEDSYIKIGRPFYFDADNPERGATWPTMIHEARICEVLMKHPHRNVAEYYGYVEKDGLMAGLCFKRYGQTLRDAVEQGTLKAGDMDFVLDEIGKGIQHIHSLGLVHNDINLANILLDADNATPIIIDFDSCYKTGASMDYNGGTFPWSNDARTAEFENDDFGLDKVKEWMKETLVEKTCP
;
A
#
# COMPACT_ATOMS: atom_id res chain seq x y z
N MET A 1 26.24 39.11 -36.38
CA MET A 1 25.24 38.68 -37.38
C MET A 1 25.09 37.16 -37.24
N SER A 2 24.07 36.67 -36.52
CA SER A 2 22.91 35.88 -37.02
C SER A 2 23.30 34.50 -37.59
N ARG A 3 22.83 33.32 -37.16
CA ARG A 3 21.47 32.86 -36.79
C ARG A 3 21.49 31.58 -35.90
N ARG A 4 20.33 31.34 -35.26
CA ARG A 4 19.81 30.14 -34.55
C ARG A 4 19.95 28.80 -35.31
N HIS A 5 19.98 27.66 -34.61
CA HIS A 5 18.91 26.61 -34.62
C HIS A 5 19.19 25.45 -33.63
N HIS A 6 18.13 25.01 -32.94
CA HIS A 6 17.97 23.76 -32.17
C HIS A 6 18.14 22.49 -33.02
N PHE A 7 18.34 21.31 -32.41
CA PHE A 7 17.62 20.01 -32.63
C PHE A 7 18.30 18.92 -31.77
N ASN A 8 17.69 18.44 -30.67
CA ASN A 8 16.74 17.31 -30.56
C ASN A 8 17.33 15.94 -30.92
N LEU A 9 17.56 15.11 -29.89
CA LEU A 9 17.82 13.68 -30.00
C LEU A 9 16.52 12.92 -29.65
N PHE A 10 15.79 12.49 -30.69
CA PHE A 10 14.70 11.52 -30.56
C PHE A 10 15.31 10.13 -30.75
N ALA A 11 15.12 9.23 -29.78
CA ALA A 11 15.29 7.80 -29.95
C ALA A 11 14.06 7.10 -29.37
N THR A 12 13.23 6.66 -30.29
CA THR A 12 12.07 5.77 -30.18
C THR A 12 12.39 4.45 -29.47
N PHE A 13 11.55 4.03 -28.53
CA PHE A 13 11.37 2.61 -28.18
C PHE A 13 9.88 2.31 -27.97
N PHE A 14 9.40 1.31 -28.69
CA PHE A 14 8.03 0.78 -28.69
C PHE A 14 7.73 0.07 -27.36
N LEU A 15 6.61 0.43 -26.71
CA LEU A 15 5.95 -0.40 -25.69
C LEU A 15 4.94 -1.33 -26.39
N SER A 16 4.97 -2.61 -26.02
CA SER A 16 3.90 -3.57 -26.32
C SER A 16 3.47 -4.23 -25.00
N LEU A 17 2.32 -3.81 -24.48
CA LEU A 17 1.55 -4.40 -23.37
C LEU A 17 0.86 -5.69 -23.83
N VAL A 18 0.69 -6.70 -22.96
CA VAL A 18 -0.41 -7.71 -22.97
C VAL A 18 -0.42 -8.52 -21.65
N LEU A 19 -1.63 -8.77 -21.14
CA LEU A 19 -2.17 -9.27 -19.86
C LEU A 19 -2.13 -10.81 -19.74
N VAL A 20 -2.35 -11.40 -18.54
CA VAL A 20 -3.13 -12.66 -18.47
C VAL A 20 -3.78 -13.13 -17.15
N GLY A 21 -4.98 -13.72 -17.34
CA GLY A 21 -5.86 -14.33 -16.32
C GLY A 21 -5.89 -15.87 -16.24
N PHE A 22 -6.79 -16.29 -15.32
CA PHE A 22 -6.96 -17.51 -14.53
C PHE A 22 -7.37 -18.83 -15.23
N LEU A 23 -7.04 -19.95 -14.58
CA LEU A 23 -7.84 -21.20 -14.58
C LEU A 23 -8.48 -21.41 -13.19
N ALA A 24 -9.73 -21.86 -13.19
CA ALA A 24 -10.60 -21.99 -12.01
C ALA A 24 -10.37 -23.30 -11.22
N SER A 25 -10.29 -23.20 -9.88
CA SER A 25 -10.77 -24.18 -8.89
C SER A 25 -10.64 -23.62 -7.45
N PRO A 26 -11.51 -24.03 -6.50
CA PRO A 26 -11.65 -23.40 -5.19
C PRO A 26 -10.60 -23.92 -4.20
N SER A 27 -9.36 -23.54 -4.43
CA SER A 27 -8.26 -23.76 -3.49
C SER A 27 -7.11 -22.88 -3.95
N PHE A 28 -6.84 -21.83 -3.18
CA PHE A 28 -5.85 -20.77 -3.45
C PHE A 28 -4.56 -21.31 -4.11
N SER A 29 -4.46 -21.08 -5.42
CA SER A 29 -3.29 -21.38 -6.25
C SER A 29 -2.12 -20.45 -5.89
N PRO A 30 -0.85 -20.88 -6.03
CA PRO A 30 0.31 -20.06 -5.68
C PRO A 30 0.36 -18.79 -6.55
N ALA A 31 0.64 -17.65 -5.93
CA ALA A 31 0.96 -16.43 -6.66
C ALA A 31 2.25 -16.67 -7.46
N ILE A 32 2.16 -16.63 -8.79
CA ILE A 32 3.31 -16.69 -9.69
C ILE A 32 3.77 -15.24 -9.89
N CYS A 33 4.90 -14.85 -9.29
CA CYS A 33 5.56 -13.58 -9.61
C CYS A 33 6.54 -13.80 -10.77
N LEU A 34 6.40 -13.04 -11.86
CA LEU A 34 7.26 -13.12 -13.03
C LEU A 34 8.18 -11.89 -13.05
N PHE A 35 9.49 -12.11 -13.24
CA PHE A 35 10.49 -11.04 -13.36
C PHE A 35 11.15 -11.06 -14.75
N PRO A 36 11.29 -9.93 -15.45
CA PRO A 36 11.96 -9.89 -16.74
C PRO A 36 13.47 -10.13 -16.61
N ARG A 37 14.05 -10.88 -17.54
CA ARG A 37 15.50 -11.07 -17.71
C ARG A 37 16.05 -9.94 -18.60
N SER A 38 16.45 -8.81 -18.03
CA SER A 38 17.33 -7.86 -18.74
C SER A 38 18.80 -8.14 -18.39
N SER A 39 19.71 -7.88 -19.33
CA SER A 39 21.15 -8.20 -19.26
C SER A 39 22.02 -7.06 -18.74
N ILE A 40 21.46 -6.13 -17.97
CA ILE A 40 22.19 -5.00 -17.39
C ILE A 40 21.86 -4.96 -15.89
N ASN A 41 22.87 -5.25 -15.05
CA ASN A 41 22.84 -5.10 -13.59
C ASN A 41 22.33 -3.68 -13.23
N SER A 42 21.40 -3.47 -12.30
CA SER A 42 21.35 -4.05 -10.95
C SER A 42 19.96 -4.04 -10.30
N GLU A 43 18.86 -3.84 -11.05
CA GLU A 43 17.52 -3.70 -10.46
C GLU A 43 16.46 -4.31 -11.38
N ARG A 44 15.67 -5.28 -10.89
CA ARG A 44 14.52 -5.84 -11.62
C ARG A 44 13.23 -5.45 -10.91
N ARG A 45 12.37 -4.70 -11.61
CA ARG A 45 11.03 -4.34 -11.12
C ARG A 45 10.05 -5.50 -11.29
N LEU A 46 9.13 -5.63 -10.33
CA LEU A 46 8.08 -6.64 -10.33
C LEU A 46 6.97 -6.23 -11.31
N LEU A 47 6.63 -7.08 -12.27
CA LEU A 47 5.51 -6.83 -13.18
C LEU A 47 4.21 -7.32 -12.51
N CYS A 48 3.42 -6.38 -11.99
CA CYS A 48 1.98 -6.59 -11.74
C CYS A 48 1.22 -5.96 -12.92
N ASP A 49 0.16 -6.61 -13.42
CA ASP A 49 -0.71 -6.21 -14.55
C ASP A 49 -0.50 -4.79 -15.09
N VAL A 50 0.16 -4.69 -16.25
CA VAL A 50 0.78 -3.46 -16.78
C VAL A 50 -0.19 -2.65 -17.63
N ALA A 51 -1.46 -2.49 -17.25
CA ALA A 51 -2.34 -1.49 -17.89
C ALA A 51 -2.17 -0.09 -17.28
N GLN A 52 -1.31 0.06 -16.26
CA GLN A 52 -1.33 1.22 -15.36
C GLN A 52 -0.19 2.23 -15.55
N MET A 53 0.74 2.03 -16.50
CA MET A 53 1.94 2.89 -16.62
C MET A 53 1.97 3.86 -17.81
N GLU A 54 0.97 3.86 -18.70
CA GLU A 54 0.89 4.80 -19.86
C GLU A 54 -0.20 5.88 -19.72
N MET A 55 -0.59 6.25 -18.49
CA MET A 55 -1.49 7.41 -18.26
C MET A 55 -0.79 8.63 -17.63
N ASP A 56 0.51 8.57 -17.35
CA ASP A 56 1.20 9.58 -16.53
C ASP A 56 1.99 10.64 -17.34
N ALA A 57 1.69 10.86 -18.62
CA ALA A 57 2.39 11.86 -19.44
C ALA A 57 1.57 13.09 -19.85
N GLU A 58 0.27 13.11 -19.65
CA GLU A 58 -0.56 14.31 -19.84
C GLU A 58 -1.65 14.32 -18.77
N MET A 59 -1.48 15.14 -17.73
CA MET A 59 -2.53 15.82 -16.92
C MET A 59 -2.01 16.00 -15.47
N PRO A 60 -1.72 17.24 -15.04
CA PRO A 60 -1.39 17.53 -13.64
C PRO A 60 -2.69 17.46 -12.82
N PHE A 61 -2.60 16.94 -11.60
CA PHE A 61 -3.69 16.81 -10.61
C PHE A 61 -4.73 15.70 -10.86
N ARG A 62 -4.43 14.48 -10.36
CA ARG A 62 -5.37 13.50 -9.77
C ARG A 62 -4.60 12.28 -9.26
N PHE A 63 -3.98 12.38 -8.08
CA PHE A 63 -3.45 11.21 -7.39
C PHE A 63 -4.63 10.45 -6.76
N ARG A 64 -5.21 9.51 -7.52
CA ARG A 64 -6.22 8.59 -7.03
C ARG A 64 -5.60 7.20 -6.88
N ILE A 65 -5.60 6.72 -5.65
CA ILE A 65 -5.44 5.32 -5.27
C ILE A 65 -6.28 4.47 -6.24
N MET A 66 -5.65 3.52 -6.92
CA MET A 66 -6.37 2.40 -7.53
C MET A 66 -5.83 1.10 -6.96
N ILE A 67 -6.43 0.68 -5.85
CA ILE A 67 -6.64 -0.74 -5.63
C ILE A 67 -7.79 -1.13 -6.58
N CYS A 68 -7.43 -1.93 -7.57
CA CYS A 68 -8.23 -2.50 -8.65
C CYS A 68 -9.69 -2.89 -8.29
N PRO A 69 -10.70 -2.35 -8.99
CA PRO A 69 -11.90 -3.10 -9.35
C PRO A 69 -11.71 -3.66 -10.75
N ILE A 70 -11.53 -4.98 -10.82
CA ILE A 70 -11.37 -5.77 -12.04
C ILE A 70 -12.54 -5.49 -12.99
N ARG A 71 -12.28 -4.85 -14.14
CA ARG A 71 -13.01 -5.12 -15.39
C ARG A 71 -12.08 -5.87 -16.32
N ARG A 72 -12.49 -7.09 -16.70
CA ARG A 72 -11.78 -7.96 -17.65
C ARG A 72 -11.66 -7.27 -19.02
N PRO A 73 -10.48 -7.29 -19.67
CA PRO A 73 -10.40 -7.28 -21.12
C PRO A 73 -10.67 -8.68 -21.65
N LEU A 74 -11.55 -8.78 -22.65
CA LEU A 74 -11.67 -9.93 -23.54
C LEU A 74 -10.57 -9.81 -24.62
N ASP A 75 -10.00 -10.96 -25.01
CA ASP A 75 -9.21 -11.19 -26.23
C ASP A 75 -7.71 -10.80 -26.29
N GLU A 76 -6.87 -11.42 -25.47
CA GLU A 76 -5.42 -11.52 -25.77
C GLU A 76 -5.00 -12.99 -26.01
N LYS A 77 -4.27 -13.22 -27.10
CA LYS A 77 -3.99 -14.55 -27.66
C LYS A 77 -2.92 -15.29 -26.86
N GLU A 78 -3.12 -16.60 -26.72
CA GLU A 78 -2.33 -17.56 -25.93
C GLU A 78 -0.82 -17.61 -26.29
N GLU A 79 -0.46 -17.19 -27.49
CA GLU A 79 0.91 -17.21 -28.02
C GLU A 79 1.83 -16.15 -27.37
N GLU A 80 1.30 -14.98 -26.99
CA GLU A 80 2.03 -13.92 -26.31
C GLU A 80 2.31 -14.24 -24.83
N ARG A 81 1.46 -15.07 -24.20
CA ARG A 81 1.70 -15.61 -22.85
C ARG A 81 2.95 -16.50 -22.79
N SER A 82 3.22 -17.26 -23.85
CA SER A 82 4.29 -18.27 -23.90
C SER A 82 5.70 -17.68 -24.09
N THR A 83 5.82 -16.46 -24.63
CA THR A 83 7.12 -15.80 -24.85
C THR A 83 7.62 -15.11 -23.58
N LEU A 84 6.72 -14.56 -22.75
CA LEU A 84 7.05 -13.96 -21.46
C LEU A 84 7.51 -14.99 -20.41
N SER A 85 6.98 -16.21 -20.45
CA SER A 85 7.37 -17.27 -19.50
C SER A 85 8.83 -17.73 -19.65
N HIS A 86 9.43 -17.57 -20.84
CA HIS A 86 10.83 -17.95 -21.07
C HIS A 86 11.83 -17.03 -20.34
N TRP A 87 11.41 -15.80 -20.03
CA TRP A 87 12.23 -14.79 -19.35
C TRP A 87 11.89 -14.63 -17.88
N ALA A 88 10.81 -15.24 -17.42
CA ALA A 88 10.35 -15.18 -16.05
C ALA A 88 11.21 -16.01 -15.09
N ILE A 89 11.56 -15.41 -13.95
CA ILE A 89 12.19 -16.10 -12.84
C ILE A 89 11.12 -16.38 -11.79
N LEU A 90 10.99 -17.63 -11.35
CA LEU A 90 10.19 -17.98 -10.19
C LEU A 90 10.96 -17.57 -8.92
N GLY A 91 10.45 -16.57 -8.21
CA GLY A 91 10.92 -16.25 -6.86
C GLY A 91 10.47 -17.32 -5.87
N PRO A 92 11.35 -17.83 -4.99
CA PRO A 92 10.95 -18.78 -3.96
C PRO A 92 9.95 -18.13 -3.00
N ARG A 93 9.00 -18.90 -2.45
CA ARG A 93 8.02 -18.39 -1.46
C ARG A 93 8.69 -17.74 -0.25
N THR A 94 9.88 -18.24 0.12
CA THR A 94 10.70 -17.71 1.21
C THR A 94 11.21 -16.28 0.98
N TYR A 95 11.07 -15.76 -0.25
CA TYR A 95 11.37 -14.35 -0.55
C TYR A 95 10.34 -13.39 0.08
N TYR A 96 9.07 -13.79 0.10
CA TYR A 96 7.97 -12.94 0.56
C TYR A 96 7.17 -13.53 1.72
N GLN A 97 7.60 -14.69 2.23
CA GLN A 97 7.03 -15.37 3.39
C GLN A 97 8.18 -15.93 4.23
N THR A 98 7.99 -16.01 5.53
CA THR A 98 8.98 -16.61 6.44
C THR A 98 8.27 -17.44 7.50
N ALA A 99 9.00 -18.32 8.18
CA ALA A 99 8.46 -18.98 9.36
C ALA A 99 8.15 -17.89 10.42
N PRO A 100 6.94 -17.87 10.98
CA PRO A 100 6.58 -16.84 11.96
C PRO A 100 7.48 -16.97 13.20
N PRO A 101 7.97 -15.86 13.77
CA PRO A 101 8.56 -15.88 15.11
C PRO A 101 7.61 -16.53 16.12
N ALA A 102 8.17 -17.30 17.05
CA ALA A 102 7.39 -18.12 17.98
C ALA A 102 6.55 -17.31 18.98
N ASP A 103 6.90 -16.03 19.17
CA ASP A 103 6.25 -15.09 20.07
C ASP A 103 5.09 -14.32 19.43
N LEU A 104 4.92 -14.37 18.10
CA LEU A 104 3.81 -13.70 17.44
C LEU A 104 2.49 -14.43 17.66
N ILE A 105 1.42 -13.65 17.74
CA ILE A 105 0.04 -14.10 17.91
C ILE A 105 -0.48 -14.59 16.56
N ARG A 106 -0.79 -15.88 16.50
CA ARG A 106 -1.50 -16.49 15.37
C ARG A 106 -2.98 -16.15 15.44
N ALA A 107 -3.57 -15.79 14.30
CA ALA A 107 -5.02 -15.57 14.21
C ALA A 107 -5.80 -16.83 14.58
N THR A 108 -6.82 -16.65 15.44
CA THR A 108 -7.70 -17.75 15.85
C THR A 108 -8.52 -18.25 14.66
N ARG A 109 -8.90 -19.53 14.70
CA ARG A 109 -9.74 -20.15 13.67
C ARG A 109 -11.11 -20.53 14.27
N PRO A 110 -12.22 -20.36 13.52
CA PRO A 110 -12.28 -19.81 12.16
C PRO A 110 -11.97 -18.31 12.12
N ILE A 111 -11.37 -17.85 11.03
CA ILE A 111 -11.15 -16.41 10.80
C ILE A 111 -12.54 -15.76 10.62
N PRO A 112 -12.83 -14.61 11.27
CA PRO A 112 -14.10 -13.91 11.09
C PRO A 112 -14.38 -13.60 9.60
N GLU A 113 -15.65 -13.72 9.18
CA GLU A 113 -16.03 -13.51 7.77
C GLU A 113 -15.74 -12.09 7.27
N ASP A 114 -15.81 -11.12 8.18
CA ASP A 114 -15.49 -9.71 7.96
C ASP A 114 -13.98 -9.42 8.12
N SER A 115 -13.11 -10.38 7.82
CA SER A 115 -11.66 -10.17 7.89
C SER A 115 -11.05 -9.74 6.55
N TYR A 116 -9.99 -8.94 6.64
CA TYR A 116 -9.06 -8.62 5.57
C TYR A 116 -7.69 -9.24 5.87
N ILE A 117 -7.11 -9.94 4.89
CA ILE A 117 -5.76 -10.51 5.01
C ILE A 117 -4.81 -9.66 4.17
N LYS A 118 -3.94 -8.91 4.84
CA LYS A 118 -2.85 -8.17 4.22
C LYS A 118 -1.75 -9.15 3.84
N ILE A 119 -1.36 -9.16 2.57
CA ILE A 119 -0.28 -10.01 2.05
C ILE A 119 0.88 -9.10 1.71
N GLY A 120 2.09 -9.43 2.19
CA GLY A 120 3.31 -8.69 1.85
C GLY A 120 3.58 -8.76 0.35
N ARG A 121 3.57 -7.60 -0.32
CA ARG A 121 3.83 -7.50 -1.76
C ARG A 121 5.26 -7.01 -1.98
N PRO A 122 6.12 -7.79 -2.66
CA PRO A 122 7.45 -7.33 -2.98
C PRO A 122 7.38 -6.17 -3.98
N PHE A 123 8.01 -5.05 -3.66
CA PHE A 123 8.11 -3.91 -4.57
C PHE A 123 9.31 -4.04 -5.52
N TYR A 124 10.37 -4.70 -5.05
CA TYR A 124 11.61 -4.92 -5.78
C TYR A 124 12.07 -6.36 -5.59
N PHE A 125 12.72 -6.93 -6.60
CA PHE A 125 13.36 -8.24 -6.51
C PHE A 125 14.82 -8.14 -6.93
N ASP A 126 15.70 -8.33 -5.96
CA ASP A 126 17.13 -8.52 -6.21
C ASP A 126 17.37 -10.02 -6.42
N ALA A 127 17.62 -10.39 -7.68
CA ALA A 127 17.88 -11.77 -8.07
C ALA A 127 19.24 -12.29 -7.57
N ASP A 128 20.19 -11.38 -7.33
CA ASP A 128 21.54 -11.70 -6.88
C ASP A 128 21.62 -11.73 -5.35
N ASN A 129 20.75 -10.98 -4.67
CA ASN A 129 20.58 -11.03 -3.22
C ASN A 129 19.09 -11.11 -2.82
N PRO A 130 18.54 -12.32 -2.69
CA PRO A 130 17.15 -12.52 -2.31
C PRO A 130 16.74 -11.91 -0.96
N GLU A 131 17.69 -11.58 -0.09
CA GLU A 131 17.39 -10.96 1.21
C GLU A 131 17.20 -9.44 1.10
N ARG A 132 17.78 -8.78 0.08
CA ARG A 132 17.75 -7.31 -0.07
C ARG A 132 16.41 -6.70 -0.49
N GLY A 133 15.39 -7.51 -0.77
CA GLY A 133 14.03 -7.04 -1.05
C GLY A 133 12.94 -7.94 -0.47
N ALA A 134 13.32 -8.77 0.52
CA ALA A 134 12.37 -9.62 1.18
C ALA A 134 11.33 -8.77 1.93
N THR A 135 10.06 -9.11 1.81
CA THR A 135 8.96 -8.35 2.45
C THR A 135 8.68 -8.78 3.88
N TRP A 136 9.13 -9.98 4.24
CA TRP A 136 8.84 -10.56 5.55
C TRP A 136 9.41 -9.75 6.73
N PRO A 137 10.55 -9.02 6.65
CA PRO A 137 11.01 -8.20 7.78
C PRO A 137 9.99 -7.12 8.13
N THR A 138 9.46 -6.43 7.11
CA THR A 138 8.41 -5.42 7.26
C THR A 138 7.11 -6.03 7.79
N MET A 139 6.73 -7.23 7.33
CA MET A 139 5.55 -7.93 7.84
C MET A 139 5.68 -8.33 9.32
N ILE A 140 6.86 -8.79 9.75
CA ILE A 140 7.13 -9.09 11.16
C ILE A 140 7.11 -7.80 11.99
N HIS A 141 7.71 -6.73 11.47
CA HIS A 141 7.71 -5.42 12.12
C HIS A 141 6.28 -4.91 12.34
N GLU A 142 5.47 -4.89 11.29
CA GLU A 142 4.06 -4.48 11.37
C GLU A 142 3.28 -5.37 12.35
N ALA A 143 3.44 -6.70 12.29
CA ALA A 143 2.79 -7.61 13.23
C ALA A 143 3.10 -7.25 14.70
N ARG A 144 4.36 -6.91 15.02
CA ARG A 144 4.78 -6.53 16.37
C ARG A 144 4.14 -5.23 16.83
N ILE A 145 4.04 -4.24 15.94
CA ILE A 145 3.33 -2.99 16.23
C ILE A 145 1.84 -3.29 16.47
N CYS A 146 1.22 -4.06 15.58
CA CYS A 146 -0.18 -4.41 15.70
C CYS A 146 -0.49 -5.19 16.99
N GLU A 147 0.42 -6.02 17.50
CA GLU A 147 0.22 -6.69 18.79
C GLU A 147 0.31 -5.76 20.01
N VAL A 148 1.04 -4.65 19.92
CA VAL A 148 1.00 -3.58 20.92
C VAL A 148 -0.36 -2.89 20.87
N LEU A 149 -0.82 -2.52 19.67
CA LEU A 149 -2.12 -1.87 19.45
C LEU A 149 -3.30 -2.78 19.85
N MET A 150 -3.21 -4.08 19.58
CA MET A 150 -4.21 -5.08 19.94
C MET A 150 -4.45 -5.15 21.47
N LYS A 151 -3.41 -4.92 22.28
CA LYS A 151 -3.54 -4.88 23.75
C LYS A 151 -4.21 -3.61 24.27
N HIS A 152 -4.26 -2.56 23.45
CA HIS A 152 -4.79 -1.25 23.76
C HIS A 152 -5.73 -0.79 22.63
N PRO A 153 -6.90 -1.42 22.48
CA PRO A 153 -7.79 -1.14 21.35
C PRO A 153 -8.35 0.29 21.40
N HIS A 154 -8.54 0.89 20.22
CA HIS A 154 -9.13 2.21 20.05
C HIS A 154 -10.05 2.25 18.84
N ARG A 155 -11.15 3.00 18.91
CA ARG A 155 -12.20 3.00 17.88
C ARG A 155 -11.73 3.52 16.51
N ASN A 156 -10.65 4.32 16.47
CA ASN A 156 -10.08 4.91 15.26
C ASN A 156 -8.79 4.23 14.79
N VAL A 157 -8.49 3.02 15.28
CA VAL A 157 -7.27 2.26 14.92
C VAL A 157 -7.70 0.85 14.50
N ALA A 158 -7.08 0.32 13.46
CA ALA A 158 -7.46 -0.97 12.89
C ALA A 158 -7.36 -2.12 13.91
N GLU A 159 -8.36 -2.99 13.89
CA GLU A 159 -8.40 -4.18 14.72
C GLU A 159 -7.59 -5.31 14.07
N TYR A 160 -6.56 -5.77 14.78
CA TYR A 160 -5.67 -6.84 14.36
C TYR A 160 -6.03 -8.15 15.06
N TYR A 161 -6.11 -9.24 14.28
CA TYR A 161 -6.48 -10.57 14.78
C TYR A 161 -5.28 -11.52 14.91
N GLY A 162 -4.10 -11.15 14.43
CA GLY A 162 -2.93 -12.04 14.38
C GLY A 162 -2.48 -12.38 12.97
N TYR A 163 -1.37 -13.11 12.84
CA TYR A 163 -0.90 -13.56 11.54
C TYR A 163 -1.64 -14.81 11.06
N VAL A 164 -1.73 -14.97 9.74
CA VAL A 164 -2.29 -16.15 9.07
C VAL A 164 -1.15 -17.06 8.64
N GLU A 165 -1.20 -18.32 9.07
CA GLU A 165 -0.23 -19.34 8.68
C GLU A 165 -0.75 -20.23 7.54
N LYS A 166 0.14 -20.55 6.59
CA LYS A 166 -0.05 -21.58 5.56
C LYS A 166 1.26 -22.32 5.34
N ASP A 167 1.21 -23.65 5.33
CA ASP A 167 2.37 -24.52 5.08
C ASP A 167 3.57 -24.23 6.02
N GLY A 168 3.31 -23.83 7.26
CA GLY A 168 4.35 -23.45 8.25
C GLY A 168 4.95 -22.05 8.04
N LEU A 169 4.45 -21.28 7.07
CA LEU A 169 4.91 -19.92 6.76
C LEU A 169 3.84 -18.88 7.10
N MET A 170 4.30 -17.69 7.49
CA MET A 170 3.46 -16.51 7.63
C MET A 170 2.99 -16.06 6.25
N ALA A 171 1.70 -16.26 5.98
CA ALA A 171 1.07 -15.96 4.70
C ALA A 171 0.48 -14.54 4.63
N GLY A 172 0.18 -13.93 5.77
CA GLY A 172 -0.36 -12.56 5.83
C GLY A 172 -0.70 -12.13 7.26
N LEU A 173 -1.14 -10.89 7.41
CA LEU A 173 -1.65 -10.30 8.64
C LEU A 173 -3.16 -10.16 8.55
N CYS A 174 -3.88 -10.59 9.59
CA CYS A 174 -5.34 -10.59 9.60
C CYS A 174 -5.86 -9.38 10.37
N PHE A 175 -6.75 -8.62 9.74
CA PHE A 175 -7.41 -7.45 10.32
C PHE A 175 -8.92 -7.55 10.15
N LYS A 176 -9.68 -6.77 10.91
CA LYS A 176 -11.07 -6.45 10.54
C LYS A 176 -11.09 -5.77 9.17
N ARG A 177 -12.08 -6.09 8.36
CA ARG A 177 -12.36 -5.45 7.08
C ARG A 177 -13.19 -4.19 7.32
N TYR A 178 -12.73 -3.10 6.73
CA TYR A 178 -13.43 -1.82 6.73
C TYR A 178 -13.93 -1.49 5.32
N GLY A 179 -14.62 -0.36 5.20
CA GLY A 179 -15.19 0.14 3.95
C GLY A 179 -14.14 0.77 3.03
N GLN A 180 -14.53 1.88 2.40
CA GLN A 180 -13.70 2.62 1.46
C GLN A 180 -12.64 3.49 2.15
N THR A 181 -11.65 3.95 1.39
CA THR A 181 -10.66 4.92 1.86
C THR A 181 -11.28 6.30 2.05
N LEU A 182 -10.66 7.12 2.90
CA LEU A 182 -11.05 8.52 3.09
C LEU A 182 -10.92 9.31 1.78
N ARG A 183 -9.88 9.01 0.97
CA ARG A 183 -9.72 9.56 -0.38
C ARG A 183 -10.96 9.28 -1.24
N ASP A 184 -11.32 8.00 -1.33
CA ASP A 184 -12.44 7.55 -2.16
C ASP A 184 -13.75 8.19 -1.71
N ALA A 185 -13.97 8.28 -0.40
CA ALA A 185 -15.18 8.86 0.15
C ALA A 185 -15.35 10.34 -0.24
N VAL A 186 -14.28 11.12 -0.20
CA VAL A 186 -14.29 12.53 -0.61
C VAL A 186 -14.48 12.65 -2.12
N GLU A 187 -13.76 11.86 -2.91
CA GLU A 187 -13.81 11.95 -4.38
C GLU A 187 -15.13 11.44 -4.96
N GLN A 188 -15.76 10.43 -4.35
CA GLN A 188 -17.09 9.93 -4.72
C GLN A 188 -18.22 10.80 -4.15
N GLY A 189 -17.92 11.70 -3.21
CA GLY A 189 -18.90 12.61 -2.60
C GLY A 189 -19.78 11.95 -1.54
N THR A 190 -19.37 10.79 -0.99
CA THR A 190 -20.04 10.18 0.16
C THR A 190 -19.71 10.92 1.45
N LEU A 191 -18.53 11.53 1.55
CA LEU A 191 -18.13 12.45 2.62
C LEU A 191 -18.26 13.89 2.13
N LYS A 192 -18.96 14.73 2.91
CA LYS A 192 -19.28 16.13 2.56
C LYS A 192 -18.50 17.11 3.44
N ALA A 193 -18.51 18.38 3.05
CA ALA A 193 -17.86 19.46 3.80
C ALA A 193 -18.31 19.52 5.28
N GLY A 194 -19.58 19.21 5.57
CA GLY A 194 -20.10 19.19 6.95
C GLY A 194 -19.54 18.07 7.84
N ASP A 195 -18.96 17.02 7.25
CA ASP A 195 -18.41 15.87 7.98
C ASP A 195 -16.91 16.07 8.31
N MET A 196 -16.26 17.03 7.66
CA MET A 196 -14.80 17.20 7.69
C MET A 196 -14.26 17.40 9.11
N ASP A 197 -14.86 18.30 9.91
CA ASP A 197 -14.35 18.60 11.26
C ASP A 197 -14.47 17.38 12.18
N PHE A 198 -15.58 16.63 12.08
CA PHE A 198 -15.76 15.39 12.82
C PHE A 198 -14.71 14.33 12.44
N VAL A 199 -14.51 14.12 11.14
CA VAL A 199 -13.55 13.11 10.64
C VAL A 199 -12.12 13.46 11.06
N LEU A 200 -11.72 14.72 10.95
CA LEU A 200 -10.38 15.17 11.36
C LEU A 200 -10.17 15.04 12.87
N ASP A 201 -11.17 15.37 13.68
CA ASP A 201 -11.12 15.19 15.15
C ASP A 201 -10.96 13.71 15.52
N GLU A 202 -11.70 12.82 14.84
CA GLU A 202 -11.64 11.38 15.07
C GLU A 202 -10.31 10.75 14.62
N ILE A 203 -9.73 11.19 13.49
CA ILE A 203 -8.37 10.78 13.10
C ILE A 203 -7.37 11.25 14.16
N GLY A 204 -7.50 12.49 14.63
CA GLY A 204 -6.65 13.05 15.69
C GLY A 204 -6.68 12.23 16.98
N LYS A 205 -7.85 11.74 17.40
CA LYS A 205 -7.97 10.83 18.55
C LYS A 205 -7.24 9.50 18.33
N GLY A 206 -7.31 8.94 17.11
CA GLY A 206 -6.55 7.75 16.73
C GLY A 206 -5.04 7.97 16.82
N ILE A 207 -4.54 9.10 16.30
CA ILE A 207 -3.13 9.48 16.36
C ILE A 207 -2.68 9.65 17.82
N GLN A 208 -3.43 10.42 18.62
CA GLN A 208 -3.13 10.62 20.04
C GLN A 208 -3.06 9.30 20.81
N HIS A 209 -3.95 8.35 20.49
CA HIS A 209 -3.91 7.01 21.07
C HIS A 209 -2.60 6.28 20.73
N ILE A 210 -2.21 6.26 19.45
CA ILE A 210 -0.93 5.66 19.00
C ILE A 210 0.25 6.33 19.72
N HIS A 211 0.27 7.66 19.79
CA HIS A 211 1.30 8.44 20.48
C HIS A 211 1.38 8.14 21.97
N SER A 212 0.24 7.93 22.63
CA SER A 212 0.20 7.58 24.06
C SER A 212 0.90 6.26 24.39
N LEU A 213 1.09 5.39 23.39
CA LEU A 213 1.81 4.12 23.50
C LEU A 213 3.31 4.25 23.16
N GLY A 214 3.79 5.48 22.92
CA GLY A 214 5.17 5.76 22.50
C GLY A 214 5.47 5.32 21.08
N LEU A 215 4.45 5.29 20.22
CA LEU A 215 4.53 4.93 18.81
C LEU A 215 4.23 6.15 17.94
N VAL A 216 4.82 6.18 16.75
CA VAL A 216 4.57 7.18 15.70
C VAL A 216 4.24 6.40 14.43
N HIS A 217 3.15 6.73 13.75
CA HIS A 217 2.71 6.03 12.55
C HIS A 217 3.64 6.31 11.34
N ASN A 218 4.11 7.55 11.22
CA ASN A 218 4.97 8.10 10.17
C ASN A 218 4.39 8.07 8.75
N ASP A 219 3.14 7.65 8.54
CA ASP A 219 2.53 7.60 7.19
C ASP A 219 1.03 7.89 7.23
N ILE A 220 0.65 8.92 7.99
CA ILE A 220 -0.74 9.40 8.01
C ILE A 220 -1.05 10.06 6.67
N ASN A 221 -1.95 9.43 5.91
CA ASN A 221 -2.42 9.93 4.63
C ASN A 221 -3.84 9.40 4.31
N LEU A 222 -4.48 9.93 3.26
CA LEU A 222 -5.85 9.57 2.89
C LEU A 222 -6.05 8.09 2.47
N ALA A 223 -4.99 7.40 2.06
CA ALA A 223 -5.02 5.97 1.70
C ALA A 223 -5.00 5.07 2.94
N ASN A 224 -4.29 5.52 3.97
CA ASN A 224 -4.10 4.80 5.23
C ASN A 224 -5.20 5.11 6.26
N ILE A 225 -6.32 5.68 5.80
CA ILE A 225 -7.52 5.92 6.60
C ILE A 225 -8.70 5.29 5.87
N LEU A 226 -9.29 4.25 6.45
CA LEU A 226 -10.54 3.65 5.99
C LEU A 226 -11.72 4.18 6.80
N LEU A 227 -12.93 4.07 6.24
CA LEU A 227 -14.16 4.30 7.00
C LEU A 227 -14.74 2.96 7.47
N ASP A 228 -15.24 2.90 8.70
CA ASP A 228 -15.96 1.72 9.19
C ASP A 228 -17.30 1.53 8.45
N ALA A 229 -18.05 0.48 8.78
CA ALA A 229 -19.31 0.13 8.14
C ALA A 229 -20.39 1.24 8.23
N ASP A 230 -20.24 2.19 9.15
CA ASP A 230 -21.10 3.37 9.26
C ASP A 230 -20.79 4.46 8.22
N ASN A 231 -19.72 4.30 7.43
CA ASN A 231 -19.21 5.30 6.48
C ASN A 231 -18.89 6.66 7.13
N ALA A 232 -18.64 6.69 8.44
CA ALA A 232 -18.42 7.93 9.19
C ALA A 232 -17.21 7.83 10.13
N THR A 233 -16.98 6.69 10.76
CA THR A 233 -15.88 6.50 11.71
C THR A 233 -14.57 6.23 10.95
N PRO A 234 -13.56 7.12 11.03
CA PRO A 234 -12.28 6.90 10.38
C PRO A 234 -11.41 5.94 11.20
N ILE A 235 -10.71 5.07 10.50
CA ILE A 235 -9.87 4.00 11.03
C ILE A 235 -8.48 4.11 10.40
N ILE A 236 -7.47 4.36 11.24
CA ILE A 236 -6.07 4.37 10.85
C ILE A 236 -5.62 2.92 10.61
N ILE A 237 -5.05 2.67 9.44
CA ILE A 237 -4.53 1.37 8.98
C ILE A 237 -3.07 1.51 8.53
N ASP A 238 -2.44 0.38 8.23
CA ASP A 238 -1.10 0.30 7.63
C ASP A 238 0.05 0.75 8.54
N PHE A 239 0.49 -0.14 9.42
CA PHE A 239 1.49 0.17 10.46
C PHE A 239 2.91 -0.27 10.08
N ASP A 240 3.18 -0.46 8.79
CA ASP A 240 4.48 -0.93 8.30
C ASP A 240 5.62 0.07 8.55
N SER A 241 5.27 1.36 8.58
CA SER A 241 6.16 2.50 8.81
C SER A 241 6.06 3.01 10.24
N CYS A 242 5.34 2.31 11.12
CA CYS A 242 5.15 2.72 12.50
C CYS A 242 6.36 2.32 13.35
N TYR A 243 6.92 3.26 14.10
CA TYR A 243 8.10 3.04 14.94
C TYR A 243 7.88 3.59 16.35
N LYS A 244 8.73 3.16 17.28
CA LYS A 244 8.83 3.83 18.59
C LYS A 244 9.38 5.24 18.41
N THR A 245 8.85 6.18 19.18
CA THR A 245 9.34 7.56 19.18
C THR A 245 10.85 7.62 19.43
N GLY A 246 11.56 8.45 18.67
CA GLY A 246 13.01 8.59 18.69
C GLY A 246 13.80 7.52 17.92
N ALA A 247 13.13 6.52 17.33
CA ALA A 247 13.82 5.52 16.51
C ALA A 247 14.24 6.09 15.15
N SER A 248 15.44 5.70 14.68
CA SER A 248 15.86 5.97 13.30
C SER A 248 15.09 5.08 12.33
N MET A 249 14.68 5.65 11.21
CA MET A 249 14.01 4.94 10.11
C MET A 249 15.02 4.68 8.98
N ASP A 250 14.92 3.52 8.33
CA ASP A 250 15.83 3.10 7.25
C ASP A 250 15.60 3.86 5.93
N TYR A 251 14.48 4.58 5.83
CA TYR A 251 14.09 5.43 4.71
C TYR A 251 13.42 6.71 5.24
N ASN A 252 13.21 7.70 4.38
CA ASN A 252 12.41 8.87 4.75
C ASN A 252 10.99 8.41 5.07
N GLY A 253 10.48 8.72 6.26
CA GLY A 253 9.15 8.29 6.69
C GLY A 253 8.05 8.80 5.76
N GLY A 254 7.05 7.95 5.53
CA GLY A 254 5.78 8.30 4.90
C GLY A 254 5.80 8.49 3.38
N THR A 255 4.60 8.75 2.85
CA THR A 255 4.33 8.92 1.42
C THR A 255 4.30 10.39 1.04
N PHE A 256 5.09 10.84 0.06
CA PHE A 256 4.97 12.21 -0.49
C PHE A 256 3.57 12.43 -1.12
N PRO A 257 2.91 13.59 -0.97
CA PRO A 257 3.31 14.81 -0.26
C PRO A 257 2.85 14.88 1.21
N TRP A 258 2.49 13.75 1.81
CA TRP A 258 1.94 13.64 3.17
C TRP A 258 3.02 13.59 4.26
N SER A 259 4.29 13.49 3.89
CA SER A 259 5.40 13.40 4.83
C SER A 259 6.32 14.61 4.80
N ASN A 260 7.02 14.83 5.91
CA ASN A 260 7.99 15.91 6.15
C ASN A 260 9.45 15.45 5.90
N ASP A 261 9.65 14.36 5.15
CA ASP A 261 10.96 13.74 4.87
C ASP A 261 11.80 13.40 6.12
N ALA A 262 11.15 13.18 7.26
CA ALA A 262 11.84 12.83 8.49
C ALA A 262 12.55 11.47 8.40
N ARG A 263 13.69 11.34 9.10
CA ARG A 263 14.44 10.08 9.28
C ARG A 263 14.37 9.53 10.70
N THR A 264 13.67 10.23 11.58
CA THR A 264 13.43 9.83 12.97
C THR A 264 11.94 9.84 13.19
N ALA A 265 11.45 8.83 13.89
CA ALA A 265 10.05 8.73 14.28
C ALA A 265 9.74 9.73 15.39
N GLU A 266 9.10 10.85 15.05
CA GLU A 266 8.72 11.92 15.97
C GLU A 266 7.23 12.23 15.80
N PHE A 267 6.55 12.62 16.88
CA PHE A 267 5.09 12.82 16.85
C PHE A 267 4.65 13.84 15.81
N GLU A 268 5.48 14.86 15.57
CA GLU A 268 5.28 15.90 14.57
C GLU A 268 5.17 15.35 13.13
N ASN A 269 5.65 14.14 12.86
CA ASN A 269 5.51 13.49 11.56
C ASN A 269 4.04 13.16 11.27
N ASP A 270 3.31 12.66 12.28
CA ASP A 270 1.88 12.31 12.14
C ASP A 270 1.01 13.57 12.13
N ASP A 271 1.38 14.59 12.92
CA ASP A 271 0.72 15.90 12.91
C ASP A 271 0.83 16.56 11.52
N PHE A 272 2.02 16.49 10.90
CA PHE A 272 2.23 16.98 9.55
C PHE A 272 1.34 16.24 8.53
N GLY A 273 1.27 14.91 8.62
CA GLY A 273 0.40 14.10 7.76
C GLY A 273 -1.09 14.47 7.92
N LEU A 274 -1.55 14.67 9.16
CA LEU A 274 -2.92 15.09 9.44
C LEU A 274 -3.21 16.50 8.89
N ASP A 275 -2.27 17.44 9.01
CA ASP A 275 -2.40 18.78 8.44
C ASP A 275 -2.50 18.72 6.91
N LYS A 276 -1.71 17.85 6.26
CA LYS A 276 -1.81 17.63 4.80
C LYS A 276 -3.16 17.03 4.39
N VAL A 277 -3.67 16.07 5.16
CA VAL A 277 -5.02 15.51 4.95
C VAL A 277 -6.08 16.61 5.03
N LYS A 278 -6.00 17.47 6.05
CA LYS A 278 -6.91 18.61 6.24
C LYS A 278 -6.85 19.63 5.12
N GLU A 279 -5.66 20.01 4.67
CA GLU A 279 -5.45 20.91 3.52
C GLU A 279 -6.14 20.35 2.27
N TRP A 280 -5.85 19.10 1.92
CA TRP A 280 -6.41 18.45 0.74
C TRP A 280 -7.94 18.32 0.80
N MET A 281 -8.50 17.96 1.96
CA MET A 281 -9.95 17.86 2.14
C MET A 281 -10.63 19.22 1.95
N LYS A 282 -10.06 20.29 2.50
CA LYS A 282 -10.59 21.65 2.33
C LYS A 282 -10.62 22.07 0.87
N GLU A 283 -9.52 21.90 0.16
CA GLU A 283 -9.42 22.26 -1.27
C GLU A 283 -10.46 21.48 -2.09
N THR A 284 -10.49 20.15 -1.93
CA THR A 284 -11.33 19.27 -2.73
C THR A 284 -12.82 19.45 -2.44
N LEU A 285 -13.21 19.67 -1.18
CA LEU A 285 -14.61 19.84 -0.79
C LEU A 285 -15.13 21.25 -1.11
N VAL A 286 -14.28 22.28 -1.04
CA VAL A 286 -14.64 23.64 -1.45
C VAL A 286 -14.86 23.72 -2.97
N GLU A 287 -13.95 23.16 -3.78
CA GLU A 287 -14.09 23.12 -5.24
C GLU A 287 -15.40 22.46 -5.69
N LYS A 288 -15.84 21.41 -4.99
CA LYS A 288 -17.11 20.71 -5.29
C LYS A 288 -18.37 21.45 -4.86
N THR A 289 -18.25 22.47 -4.01
CA THR A 289 -19.39 23.30 -3.57
C THR A 289 -19.56 24.57 -4.41
N CYS A 290 -18.61 24.90 -5.28
CA CYS A 290 -18.75 26.00 -6.23
C CYS A 290 -19.47 25.51 -7.50
N PRO A 291 -20.62 26.11 -7.88
CA PRO A 291 -21.43 25.69 -9.03
C PRO A 291 -20.80 26.03 -10.38
#